data_AF-A0A6D2HZ65-F1
#
_entry.id   AF-A0A6D2HZ65-F1
#
_cell.length_a   1.000
_cell.length_b   1.000
_cell.length_c   1.000
_cell.angle_alpha   90.00
_cell.angle_beta   90.00
_cell.angle_gamma   90.00
#
_symmetry.space_group_name_H-M   'P 1'
#
loop_
_entity.id
_entity.type
_entity.pdbx_description
1 polymer ?
#
loop_
_entity_poly.entity_id
_entity_poly.type
_entity_poly.pdbx_seq_one_letter_code
_entity_poly.pdbx_strand_id
1 'polypeptide(L)'
;MEEATLSTKSSRTWKKYGVKHKVATPYHPQTSGQVEVSNKQIKGILRTIVGVTKKDWAVKLDDALWAYRTAYKTPIGRTPFSLLYGKSCHLPVEIEYRALLGNQTAQLRHQVFKVGEYALLFNSRAKLFPGKLKSKWSGPFEIKDVLPYGAVTLLNQNGEEFTVNGHKLKPYLGQRIQGEGVSTPLPDAP
;
A
#
# COMPACT_ATOMS: atom_id res chain seq x y z
N MET A 1 0.51 -44.27 -27.31
CA MET A 1 1.24 -43.70 -28.47
C MET A 1 1.29 -42.16 -28.48
N GLU A 2 0.49 -41.47 -27.68
CA GLU A 2 0.42 -40.00 -27.65
C GLU A 2 1.64 -39.33 -26.96
N GLU A 3 2.13 -39.89 -25.85
CA GLU A 3 3.23 -39.28 -25.08
C GLU A 3 4.57 -39.18 -25.82
N ALA A 4 4.89 -40.14 -26.69
CA ALA A 4 6.13 -40.13 -27.46
C ALA A 4 6.16 -38.96 -28.46
N THR A 5 5.01 -38.59 -29.04
CA THR A 5 4.90 -37.52 -30.03
C THR A 5 5.01 -36.11 -29.43
N LEU A 6 4.55 -35.93 -28.19
CA LEU A 6 4.67 -34.67 -27.43
C LEU A 6 6.12 -34.37 -27.03
N SER A 7 6.87 -35.40 -26.66
CA SER A 7 8.31 -35.30 -26.33
C SER A 7 9.17 -34.91 -27.54
N THR A 8 8.85 -35.43 -28.74
CA THR A 8 9.58 -35.08 -29.97
C THR A 8 9.29 -33.65 -30.45
N LYS A 9 8.05 -33.16 -30.32
CA LYS A 9 7.70 -31.78 -30.67
C LYS A 9 8.36 -30.75 -29.75
N SER A 10 8.37 -31.00 -28.44
CA SER A 10 8.94 -30.10 -27.43
C SER A 10 10.48 -30.05 -27.49
N SER A 11 11.14 -31.17 -27.77
CA SER A 11 12.60 -31.17 -27.97
C SER A 11 13.05 -30.36 -29.19
N ARG A 12 12.23 -30.30 -30.25
CA ARG A 12 12.50 -29.50 -31.45
C ARG A 12 12.36 -28.00 -31.18
N THR A 13 11.42 -27.57 -30.34
CA THR A 13 11.26 -26.15 -29.98
C THR A 13 12.34 -25.67 -29.01
N TRP A 14 12.70 -26.47 -28.00
CA TRP A 14 13.77 -26.09 -27.06
C TRP A 14 15.12 -25.88 -27.72
N LYS A 15 15.46 -26.71 -28.72
CA LYS A 15 16.68 -26.53 -29.52
C LYS A 15 16.68 -25.21 -30.30
N LYS A 16 15.52 -24.75 -30.80
CA LYS A 16 15.41 -23.45 -31.51
C LYS A 16 15.67 -22.25 -30.59
N TYR A 17 15.26 -22.33 -29.33
CA TYR A 17 15.45 -21.26 -28.34
C TYR A 17 16.72 -21.43 -27.49
N GLY A 18 17.60 -22.38 -27.83
CA GLY A 18 18.84 -22.64 -27.08
C GLY A 18 18.63 -23.22 -25.67
N VAL A 19 17.45 -23.75 -25.36
CA VAL A 19 17.10 -24.27 -24.03
C VAL A 19 17.57 -25.72 -23.89
N LYS A 20 18.42 -25.99 -22.89
CA LYS A 20 18.82 -27.34 -22.51
C LYS A 20 17.75 -27.96 -21.60
N HIS A 21 16.99 -28.92 -22.13
CA HIS A 21 16.00 -29.66 -21.35
C HIS A 21 16.68 -30.68 -20.43
N LYS A 22 16.44 -30.56 -19.12
CA LYS A 22 16.87 -31.52 -18.10
C LYS A 22 15.64 -32.29 -17.62
N VAL A 23 15.69 -33.62 -17.71
CA VAL A 23 14.59 -34.50 -17.29
C VAL A 23 14.95 -35.14 -15.97
N ALA A 24 14.01 -35.17 -15.03
CA ALA A 24 14.17 -35.93 -13.79
C ALA A 24 13.97 -37.43 -14.06
N THR A 25 14.40 -38.27 -13.12
CA THR A 25 14.11 -39.71 -13.18
C THR A 25 12.59 -39.95 -13.09
N PRO A 26 12.05 -40.93 -13.84
CA PRO A 26 10.64 -41.31 -13.72
C PRO A 26 10.29 -41.64 -12.27
N TYR A 27 9.07 -41.29 -11.85
CA TYR A 27 8.54 -41.55 -10.49
C TYR A 27 9.35 -40.96 -9.33
N HIS A 28 10.18 -39.94 -9.56
CA HIS A 28 10.94 -39.28 -8.50
C HIS A 28 10.47 -37.83 -8.26
N PRO A 29 9.34 -37.62 -7.56
CA PRO A 29 8.74 -36.29 -7.36
C PRO A 29 9.65 -35.33 -6.58
N GLN A 30 10.52 -35.88 -5.73
CA GLN A 30 11.43 -35.11 -4.87
C GLN A 30 12.41 -34.24 -5.67
N THR A 31 12.80 -34.65 -6.89
CA THR A 31 13.67 -33.83 -7.77
C THR A 31 12.99 -32.52 -8.18
N SER A 32 11.66 -32.47 -8.21
CA SER A 32 10.87 -31.28 -8.55
C SER A 32 10.21 -30.61 -7.34
N GLY A 33 10.69 -30.88 -6.12
CA GLY A 33 10.04 -30.45 -4.88
C GLY A 33 9.77 -28.93 -4.79
N GLN A 34 10.64 -28.08 -5.35
CA GLN A 34 10.41 -26.62 -5.38
C GLN A 34 9.17 -26.23 -6.20
N VAL A 35 8.94 -26.91 -7.33
CA VAL A 35 7.77 -26.71 -8.18
C VAL A 35 6.51 -27.23 -7.47
N GLU A 36 6.60 -28.36 -6.78
CA GLU A 36 5.49 -28.93 -6.03
C GLU A 36 5.04 -28.03 -4.87
N VAL A 37 5.99 -27.48 -4.10
CA VAL A 37 5.72 -26.51 -3.03
C VAL A 37 5.06 -25.25 -3.57
N SER A 38 5.55 -24.72 -4.69
CA SER A 38 4.99 -23.53 -5.34
C SER A 38 3.57 -23.79 -5.83
N ASN A 39 3.33 -24.94 -6.47
CA ASN A 39 2.02 -25.36 -6.92
C ASN A 39 1.03 -25.52 -5.75
N LYS A 40 1.47 -26.06 -4.61
CA LYS A 40 0.65 -26.16 -3.39
C LYS A 40 0.21 -24.79 -2.88
N GLN A 41 1.12 -23.81 -2.90
CA GLN A 41 0.83 -22.44 -2.47
C GLN A 41 -0.15 -21.73 -3.41
N ILE A 42 0.05 -21.82 -4.73
CA ILE A 42 -0.85 -21.22 -5.72
C ILE A 42 -2.25 -21.85 -5.63
N LYS A 43 -2.34 -23.19 -5.50
CA LYS A 43 -3.61 -23.89 -5.27
C LYS A 43 -4.28 -23.48 -3.95
N GLY A 44 -3.51 -23.12 -2.92
CA GLY A 44 -4.02 -22.57 -1.67
C GLY A 44 -4.68 -21.20 -1.90
N ILE A 45 -3.97 -20.28 -2.55
CA ILE A 45 -4.46 -18.93 -2.84
C ILE A 45 -5.71 -18.98 -3.73
N LEU A 46 -5.71 -19.81 -4.78
CA LEU A 46 -6.87 -19.99 -5.65
C LEU A 46 -8.09 -20.54 -4.92
N ARG A 47 -7.90 -21.47 -3.97
CA ARG A 47 -9.01 -21.97 -3.13
C ARG A 47 -9.62 -20.86 -2.28
N THR A 48 -8.80 -19.96 -1.74
CA THR A 48 -9.30 -18.83 -0.96
C THR A 48 -10.09 -17.84 -1.83
N ILE A 49 -9.66 -17.59 -3.07
CA ILE A 49 -10.27 -16.58 -3.95
C ILE A 49 -11.54 -17.10 -4.64
N VAL A 50 -11.53 -18.33 -5.16
CA VAL A 50 -12.65 -18.88 -5.95
C VAL A 50 -13.70 -19.55 -5.05
N GLY A 51 -13.37 -19.78 -3.77
CA GLY A 51 -14.29 -20.36 -2.79
C GLY A 51 -14.83 -21.73 -3.22
N VAL A 52 -16.13 -21.97 -2.97
CA VAL A 52 -16.78 -23.27 -3.19
C VAL A 52 -17.07 -23.55 -4.66
N THR A 53 -17.36 -22.51 -5.45
CA THR A 53 -17.91 -22.67 -6.80
C THR A 53 -16.89 -23.04 -7.87
N LYS A 54 -15.56 -22.93 -7.63
CA LYS A 54 -14.42 -23.41 -8.45
C LYS A 54 -14.46 -23.14 -9.98
N LYS A 55 -15.45 -22.43 -10.50
CA LYS A 55 -15.71 -22.28 -11.94
C LYS A 55 -14.87 -21.18 -12.59
N ASP A 56 -14.46 -20.16 -11.83
CA ASP A 56 -13.81 -18.96 -12.37
C ASP A 56 -12.30 -18.91 -12.08
N TRP A 57 -11.65 -20.07 -11.93
CA TRP A 57 -10.23 -20.14 -11.55
C TRP A 57 -9.29 -19.50 -12.57
N ALA A 58 -9.63 -19.56 -13.86
CA ALA A 58 -8.81 -18.99 -14.94
C ALA A 58 -8.75 -17.45 -14.84
N VAL A 59 -9.89 -16.80 -14.60
CA VAL A 59 -9.98 -15.33 -14.46
C VAL A 59 -9.25 -14.86 -13.19
N LYS A 60 -9.27 -15.68 -12.14
CA LYS A 60 -8.62 -15.38 -10.85
C LYS A 60 -7.16 -15.85 -10.77
N LEU A 61 -6.63 -16.42 -11.86
CA LEU A 61 -5.27 -16.93 -11.88
C LEU A 61 -4.25 -15.79 -11.80
N ASP A 62 -4.48 -14.69 -12.51
CA ASP A 62 -3.59 -13.53 -12.47
C ASP A 62 -3.54 -12.89 -11.09
N ASP A 63 -4.69 -12.73 -10.44
CA ASP A 63 -4.80 -12.25 -9.05
C ASP A 63 -4.04 -13.18 -8.08
N ALA A 64 -4.17 -14.50 -8.25
CA ALA A 64 -3.50 -15.48 -7.41
C ALA A 64 -1.98 -15.48 -7.62
N LEU A 65 -1.53 -15.35 -8.87
CA LEU A 65 -0.11 -15.23 -9.21
C LEU A 65 0.48 -13.93 -8.69
N TRP A 66 -0.27 -12.83 -8.76
CA TRP A 66 0.12 -11.55 -8.18
C TRP A 66 0.34 -11.66 -6.68
N ALA A 67 -0.64 -12.20 -5.95
CA ALA A 67 -0.54 -12.43 -4.51
C ALA A 67 0.65 -13.35 -4.16
N TYR A 68 0.89 -14.41 -4.94
CA TYR A 68 2.03 -15.28 -4.73
C TYR A 68 3.37 -14.56 -4.88
N ARG A 69 3.51 -13.70 -5.91
CA ARG A 69 4.74 -12.98 -6.25
C ARG A 69 5.06 -11.86 -5.26
N THR A 70 4.06 -11.22 -4.67
CA THR A 70 4.21 -10.12 -3.71
C THR A 70 4.26 -10.60 -2.25
N ALA A 71 3.76 -11.79 -1.94
CA ALA A 71 3.83 -12.34 -0.59
C ALA A 71 5.27 -12.62 -0.13
N TYR A 72 5.59 -12.18 1.08
CA TYR A 72 6.87 -12.47 1.72
C TYR A 72 7.00 -13.96 2.05
N LYS A 73 8.13 -14.56 1.69
CA LYS A 73 8.42 -15.98 1.98
C LYS A 73 9.46 -16.05 3.07
N THR A 74 9.05 -16.48 4.27
CA THR A 74 9.92 -16.59 5.44
C THR A 74 11.17 -17.46 5.21
N PRO A 75 11.15 -18.59 4.46
CA PRO A 75 12.36 -19.40 4.26
C PRO A 75 13.39 -18.71 3.34
N ILE A 76 12.94 -17.81 2.48
CA ILE A 76 13.79 -17.09 1.50
C ILE A 76 14.16 -15.70 2.05
N GLY A 77 13.42 -15.20 3.04
CA GLY A 77 13.59 -13.87 3.62
C GLY A 77 13.24 -12.72 2.67
N ARG A 78 12.60 -13.00 1.53
CA ARG A 78 12.21 -12.00 0.51
C ARG A 78 10.94 -12.41 -0.23
N THR A 79 10.42 -11.51 -1.06
CA THR A 79 9.32 -11.80 -1.99
C THR A 79 9.86 -12.37 -3.30
N PRO A 80 9.15 -13.31 -3.97
CA PRO A 80 9.57 -13.83 -5.26
C PRO A 80 9.78 -12.75 -6.33
N PHE A 81 8.96 -11.70 -6.33
CA PHE A 81 9.14 -10.55 -7.22
C PHE A 81 10.48 -9.84 -6.98
N SER A 82 10.84 -9.63 -5.72
CA SER A 82 12.11 -8.97 -5.36
C SER A 82 13.33 -9.78 -5.77
N LEU A 83 13.22 -11.12 -5.76
CA LEU A 83 14.28 -12.00 -6.24
C LEU A 83 14.52 -11.88 -7.75
N LEU A 84 13.44 -11.70 -8.53
CA LEU A 84 13.53 -11.65 -10.00
C LEU A 84 13.99 -10.28 -10.52
N TYR A 85 13.48 -9.20 -9.94
CA TYR A 85 13.71 -7.83 -10.44
C TYR A 85 14.69 -7.00 -9.61
N GLY A 86 15.14 -7.51 -8.46
CA GLY A 86 16.03 -6.79 -7.55
C GLY A 86 15.40 -5.56 -6.87
N LYS A 87 14.11 -5.32 -7.05
CA LYS A 87 13.36 -4.18 -6.51
C LYS A 87 12.22 -4.64 -5.61
N SER A 88 11.83 -3.83 -4.63
CA SER A 88 10.61 -4.06 -3.86
C SER A 88 9.39 -3.83 -4.75
N CYS A 89 8.43 -4.75 -4.70
CA CYS A 89 7.16 -4.58 -5.39
C CYS A 89 6.36 -3.52 -4.62
N HIS A 90 5.98 -2.42 -5.27
CA HIS A 90 5.13 -1.41 -4.65
C HIS A 90 3.74 -1.53 -5.24
N LEU A 91 2.75 -1.83 -4.40
CA LEU A 91 1.35 -1.75 -4.81
C LEU A 91 1.01 -0.26 -5.03
N PRO A 92 0.16 0.10 -6.00
CA PRO A 92 -0.25 1.48 -6.22
C PRO A 92 -0.72 2.19 -4.93
N VAL A 93 -1.50 1.49 -4.08
CA VAL A 93 -1.92 2.00 -2.77
C VAL A 93 -0.76 2.26 -1.79
N GLU A 94 0.30 1.47 -1.88
CA GLU A 94 1.48 1.58 -1.04
C GLU A 94 2.42 2.68 -1.55
N ILE A 95 2.42 2.94 -2.86
CA ILE A 95 3.06 4.12 -3.46
C ILE A 95 2.32 5.38 -3.02
N GLU A 96 1.00 5.42 -3.10
CA GLU A 96 0.20 6.56 -2.65
C GLU A 96 0.36 6.81 -1.16
N TYR A 97 0.31 5.76 -0.33
CA TYR A 97 0.55 5.88 1.11
C TYR A 97 1.97 6.32 1.43
N ARG A 98 3.00 5.81 0.73
CA ARG A 98 4.40 6.22 0.94
C ARG A 98 4.76 7.55 0.29
N ALA A 99 4.03 8.01 -0.72
CA ALA A 99 4.14 9.38 -1.23
C ALA A 99 3.48 10.34 -0.23
N LEU A 100 2.26 10.03 0.21
CA LEU A 100 1.52 10.82 1.20
C LEU A 100 2.25 10.87 2.55
N LEU A 101 2.90 9.77 2.96
CA LEU A 101 3.76 9.70 4.14
C LEU A 101 5.21 10.15 3.90
N GLY A 102 5.78 9.98 2.72
CA GLY A 102 7.15 10.41 2.40
C GLY A 102 7.27 11.93 2.44
N ASN A 103 6.17 12.61 2.11
CA ASN A 103 6.00 14.04 2.34
C ASN A 103 5.94 14.41 3.84
N GLN A 104 5.59 13.45 4.72
CA GLN A 104 5.47 13.63 6.17
C GLN A 104 6.71 13.18 6.95
N THR A 105 7.44 12.15 6.51
CA THR A 105 8.67 11.67 7.17
C THR A 105 9.86 12.57 6.90
N ALA A 106 9.86 13.33 5.80
CA ALA A 106 10.76 14.48 5.60
C ALA A 106 10.39 15.70 6.48
N GLN A 107 9.31 15.60 7.26
CA GLN A 107 8.83 16.61 8.20
C GLN A 107 8.88 16.11 9.64
N LEU A 108 10.05 15.66 10.10
CA LEU A 108 10.55 16.08 11.42
C LEU A 108 10.99 17.56 11.38
N ARG A 109 10.25 18.39 10.66
CA ARG A 109 10.36 19.84 10.71
C ARG A 109 9.55 20.23 11.93
N HIS A 110 10.13 21.00 12.84
CA HIS A 110 9.35 21.74 13.82
C HIS A 110 8.14 22.34 13.08
N GLN A 111 6.95 21.84 13.38
CA GLN A 111 5.71 22.35 12.79
C GLN A 111 5.56 23.75 13.39
N VAL A 112 5.85 24.77 12.59
CA VAL A 112 5.70 26.17 13.01
C VAL A 112 4.22 26.50 12.87
N PHE A 113 3.53 26.50 13.99
CA PHE A 113 2.13 26.92 14.07
C PHE A 113 2.06 28.45 14.06
N LYS A 114 1.06 29.02 13.38
CA LYS A 114 0.76 30.44 13.45
C LYS A 114 -0.53 30.68 14.22
N VAL A 115 -0.58 31.81 14.93
CA VAL A 115 -1.79 32.30 15.58
C VAL A 115 -2.85 32.57 14.51
N GLY A 116 -4.07 32.10 14.73
CA GLY A 116 -5.21 32.18 13.80
C GLY A 116 -5.35 30.99 12.82
N GLU A 117 -4.42 30.03 12.83
CA GLU A 117 -4.57 28.79 12.04
C GLU A 117 -5.35 27.72 12.81
N TYR A 118 -5.91 26.74 12.08
CA TYR A 118 -6.60 25.62 12.68
C TYR A 118 -5.70 24.38 12.77
N ALA A 119 -5.79 23.65 13.88
CA ALA A 119 -5.09 22.39 14.10
C ALA A 119 -6.03 21.29 14.59
N LEU A 120 -5.72 20.06 14.18
CA LEU A 120 -6.34 18.85 14.71
C LEU A 120 -5.58 18.38 15.95
N LEU A 121 -6.32 18.02 16.99
CA LEU A 121 -5.76 17.50 18.23
C LEU A 121 -5.80 15.97 18.27
N PHE A 122 -4.68 15.34 18.61
CA PHE A 122 -4.63 13.88 18.78
C PHE A 122 -5.26 13.44 20.12
N ASN A 123 -6.31 12.62 20.07
CA ASN A 123 -6.93 12.01 21.24
C ASN A 123 -6.30 10.64 21.55
N SER A 124 -5.43 10.57 22.56
CA SER A 124 -4.76 9.32 22.96
C SER A 124 -5.72 8.29 23.59
N ARG A 125 -6.89 8.72 24.09
CA ARG A 125 -7.88 7.85 24.77
C ARG A 125 -8.92 7.25 23.82
N ALA A 126 -8.93 7.64 22.54
CA ALA A 126 -9.83 7.08 21.54
C ALA A 126 -9.45 5.63 21.21
N LYS A 127 -10.30 4.67 21.61
CA LYS A 127 -10.16 3.25 21.28
C LYS A 127 -10.43 3.04 19.79
N LEU A 128 -9.61 2.22 19.13
CA LEU A 128 -9.79 1.86 17.72
C LEU A 128 -11.11 1.07 17.59
N PHE A 129 -12.06 1.58 16.81
CA PHE A 129 -13.36 0.93 16.65
C PHE A 129 -13.23 -0.25 15.67
N PRO A 130 -13.60 -1.49 16.04
CA PRO A 130 -13.62 -2.60 15.09
C PRO A 130 -14.66 -2.31 14.01
N GLY A 131 -14.26 -2.35 12.74
CA GLY A 131 -15.16 -2.19 11.59
C GLY A 131 -15.49 -0.76 11.16
N LYS A 132 -14.95 0.29 11.79
CA LYS A 132 -15.07 1.68 11.29
C LYS A 132 -13.74 2.42 11.38
N LEU A 133 -13.30 3.00 10.27
CA LEU A 133 -12.09 3.83 10.16
C LEU A 133 -12.37 5.23 10.76
N LYS A 134 -12.56 5.33 12.08
CA LYS A 134 -12.64 6.64 12.75
C LYS A 134 -11.24 7.15 13.05
N SER A 135 -10.97 8.38 12.61
CA SER A 135 -9.73 9.09 12.92
C SER A 135 -9.59 9.33 14.43
N LYS A 136 -8.37 9.20 14.98
CA LYS A 136 -8.04 9.59 16.36
C LYS A 136 -7.82 11.10 16.53
N TRP A 137 -7.92 11.84 15.43
CA TRP A 137 -7.79 13.29 15.39
C TRP A 137 -9.15 13.92 15.64
N SER A 138 -9.24 14.74 16.69
CA SER A 138 -10.41 15.53 17.02
C SER A 138 -10.28 16.92 16.42
N GLY A 139 -11.38 17.39 15.80
CA GLY A 139 -11.78 18.79 15.54
C GLY A 139 -10.76 19.76 14.94
N PRO A 140 -11.17 20.68 14.06
CA PRO A 140 -10.36 21.88 13.83
C PRO A 140 -10.48 22.79 15.07
N PHE A 141 -9.37 23.00 15.77
CA PHE A 141 -9.26 23.96 16.87
C PHE A 141 -8.45 25.16 16.43
N GLU A 142 -8.88 26.36 16.79
CA GLU A 142 -8.17 27.59 16.45
C GLU A 142 -6.97 27.78 17.38
N ILE A 143 -5.82 28.14 16.81
CA ILE A 143 -4.58 28.40 17.56
C ILE A 143 -4.60 29.86 18.00
N LYS A 144 -4.73 30.09 19.31
CA LYS A 144 -4.72 31.44 19.88
C LYS A 144 -3.31 31.96 20.13
N ASP A 145 -2.45 31.12 20.70
CA ASP A 145 -1.08 31.50 21.02
C ASP A 145 -0.13 30.31 20.93
N VAL A 146 1.10 30.60 20.53
CA VAL A 146 2.21 29.63 20.51
C VAL A 146 3.24 30.09 21.53
N LEU A 147 3.34 29.37 22.62
CA LEU A 147 4.30 29.65 23.69
C LEU A 147 5.71 29.25 23.22
N PRO A 148 6.77 29.93 23.69
CA PRO A 148 8.12 29.43 23.53
C PRO A 148 8.19 28.01 24.13
N TYR A 149 8.98 27.12 23.54
CA TYR A 149 9.10 25.68 23.90
C TYR A 149 8.04 24.71 23.34
N GLY A 150 7.17 25.16 22.44
CA GLY A 150 6.32 24.27 21.63
C GLY A 150 5.01 23.85 22.30
N ALA A 151 4.57 24.57 23.34
CA ALA A 151 3.19 24.50 23.82
C ALA A 151 2.32 25.47 23.00
N VAL A 152 1.08 25.04 22.71
CA VAL A 152 0.14 25.79 21.88
C VAL A 152 -1.18 25.88 22.61
N THR A 153 -1.73 27.09 22.71
CA THR A 153 -3.04 27.34 23.30
C THR A 153 -4.10 27.29 22.21
N LEU A 154 -5.04 26.37 22.38
CA LEU A 154 -6.16 26.15 21.47
C LEU A 154 -7.45 26.73 22.04
N LEU A 155 -8.31 27.25 21.16
CA LEU A 155 -9.66 27.65 21.46
C LEU A 155 -10.64 26.53 21.07
N ASN A 156 -11.51 26.14 22.00
CA ASN A 156 -12.61 25.23 21.73
C ASN A 156 -13.80 25.97 21.09
N GLN A 157 -14.75 25.22 20.50
CA GLN A 157 -16.02 25.77 19.97
C GLN A 157 -16.85 26.49 21.05
N ASN A 158 -16.61 26.17 22.32
CA ASN A 158 -17.27 26.76 23.48
C ASN A 158 -16.58 28.05 23.97
N GLY A 159 -15.49 28.49 23.33
CA GLY A 159 -14.70 29.65 23.76
C GLY A 159 -13.74 29.39 24.92
N GLU A 160 -13.57 28.13 25.32
CA GLU A 160 -12.61 27.74 26.37
C GLU A 160 -11.20 27.57 25.79
N GLU A 161 -10.22 28.10 26.51
CA GLU A 161 -8.80 28.04 26.13
C GLU A 161 -8.11 26.88 26.87
N PHE A 162 -7.41 26.03 26.13
CA PHE A 162 -6.64 24.96 26.73
C PHE A 162 -5.27 24.79 26.05
N THR A 163 -4.24 24.60 26.87
CA THR A 163 -2.86 24.48 26.40
C THR A 163 -2.52 23.02 26.15
N VAL A 164 -1.99 22.73 24.96
CA VAL A 164 -1.55 21.40 24.55
C VAL A 164 -0.12 21.43 24.04
N ASN A 165 0.53 20.27 24.06
CA ASN A 165 1.84 20.12 23.46
C ASN A 165 1.70 20.11 21.93
N GLY A 166 2.49 20.94 21.23
CA GLY A 166 2.52 21.05 19.78
C GLY A 166 2.83 19.75 19.05
N HIS A 167 3.49 18.79 19.70
CA HIS A 167 3.71 17.44 19.12
C HIS A 167 2.42 16.64 18.93
N LYS A 168 1.35 16.98 19.68
CA LYS A 168 0.03 16.33 19.56
C LYS A 168 -0.88 17.04 18.57
N LEU A 169 -0.37 18.06 17.88
CA LEU A 169 -1.10 18.86 16.91
C LEU A 169 -0.70 18.52 15.49
N LYS A 170 -1.70 18.57 14.60
CA LYS A 170 -1.50 18.45 13.17
C LYS A 170 -2.17 19.63 12.47
N PRO A 171 -1.49 20.37 11.58
CA PRO A 171 -2.09 21.50 10.88
C PRO A 171 -3.30 21.03 10.05
N TYR A 172 -4.39 21.78 10.14
CA TYR A 172 -5.61 21.52 9.38
C TYR A 172 -5.54 22.25 8.04
N LEU A 173 -5.37 21.50 6.94
CA LEU A 173 -5.21 22.06 5.59
C LEU A 173 -6.53 22.45 4.91
N GLY A 174 -7.68 22.27 5.60
CA GLY A 174 -9.00 22.45 5.00
C GLY A 174 -9.41 23.90 4.71
N GLN A 175 -8.60 24.88 5.12
CA GLN A 175 -8.93 26.31 4.97
C GLN A 175 -8.21 27.03 3.81
N ARG A 176 -7.39 26.35 3.00
CA ARG A 176 -6.71 27.00 1.86
C ARG A 176 -7.63 27.36 0.68
N ILE A 177 -8.96 27.30 0.85
CA ILE A 177 -9.96 27.72 -0.14
C ILE A 177 -10.87 28.80 0.45
N GLN A 178 -10.30 29.89 0.98
CA GLN A 178 -10.98 31.18 1.06
C GLN A 178 -9.93 32.28 0.81
N GLY A 179 -9.30 32.23 -0.35
CA GLY A 179 -8.55 33.34 -0.93
C GLY A 179 -9.27 33.78 -2.19
N GLU A 180 -9.93 34.93 -2.12
CA GLU A 180 -10.33 35.82 -3.21
C GLU A 180 -10.53 35.16 -4.59
N GLY A 181 -11.79 34.87 -4.92
CA GLY A 181 -12.19 34.68 -6.31
C GLY A 181 -12.03 36.00 -7.05
N VAL A 182 -10.85 36.23 -7.63
CA VAL A 182 -10.69 37.25 -8.68
C VAL A 182 -11.41 36.69 -9.91
N SER A 183 -12.65 37.15 -10.14
CA SER A 183 -13.32 36.96 -11.42
C SER A 183 -12.60 37.81 -12.45
N THR A 184 -11.72 37.21 -13.25
CA THR A 184 -11.24 37.82 -14.49
C THR A 184 -12.28 37.48 -15.58
N PRO A 185 -13.01 38.45 -16.15
CA PRO A 185 -13.86 38.17 -17.29
C PRO A 185 -12.97 37.84 -18.50
N LEU A 186 -13.25 36.71 -19.16
CA LEU A 186 -12.62 36.37 -20.44
C LEU A 186 -13.03 37.40 -21.50
N PRO A 187 -12.08 37.99 -22.26
CA PRO A 187 -12.42 38.76 -23.44
C PRO A 187 -12.83 37.81 -24.59
N ASP A 188 -13.89 38.17 -25.30
CA ASP A 188 -14.37 37.43 -26.46
C ASP A 188 -13.33 37.43 -27.59
N ALA A 189 -13.21 36.28 -28.26
CA ALA A 189 -12.27 36.04 -29.35
C ALA A 189 -12.64 36.85 -30.62
N PRO A 190 -11.65 37.21 -31.47
CA PRO A 190 -11.82 38.09 -32.62
C PRO A 190 -12.68 37.51 -33.75
#